data_AF-A0A6V8CZY6-F1
#
_entry.id   AF-A0A6V8CZY6-F1
#
_cell.length_a   1.000
_cell.length_b   1.000
_cell.length_c   1.000
_cell.angle_alpha   90.00
_cell.angle_beta   90.00
_cell.angle_gamma   90.00
#
_symmetry.space_group_name_H-M   'P 1'
#
loop_
_entity.id
_entity.type
_entity.pdbx_description
1 polymer ?
#
loop_
_entity_poly.entity_id
_entity_poly.type
_entity_poly.pdbx_seq_one_letter_code
_entity_poly.pdbx_strand_id
1 'polypeptide(L)'
;MSPQRNKRVTRQRQLVHECVIDRKDHPSANDVFAELQSSGIGLATVYRQLSNMVDEGILRSFEHSGQIRYDPLVTPHAHFVCTVCDKIWDVDLPENILLTAPDVSNVDIEGLELTWKGICESCK
;
A
#
# COMPACT_ATOMS: atom_id res chain seq x y z
N MET A 1 -17.53 20.76 -13.97
CA MET A 1 -17.91 19.94 -12.80
C MET A 1 -18.37 18.59 -13.34
N SER A 2 -17.50 17.58 -13.30
CA SER A 2 -17.82 16.24 -13.80
C SER A 2 -18.77 15.54 -12.82
N PRO A 3 -19.77 14.77 -13.30
CA PRO A 3 -20.75 14.15 -12.43
C PRO A 3 -20.08 13.07 -11.59
N GLN A 4 -20.18 13.18 -10.26
CA GLN A 4 -19.85 12.08 -9.34
C GLN A 4 -20.79 10.91 -9.67
N ARG A 5 -20.28 9.93 -10.41
CA ARG A 5 -20.97 8.66 -10.60
C ARG A 5 -20.99 7.97 -9.25
N ASN A 6 -22.18 7.85 -8.67
CA ASN A 6 -22.43 7.00 -7.52
C ASN A 6 -22.13 5.54 -7.94
N LYS A 7 -20.87 5.11 -7.79
CA LYS A 7 -20.43 3.76 -8.13
C LYS A 7 -21.15 2.80 -7.18
N ARG A 8 -22.05 1.98 -7.72
CA ARG A 8 -22.69 0.90 -6.98
C ARG A 8 -21.59 0.04 -6.32
N VAL A 9 -21.53 0.04 -4.99
CA VAL A 9 -20.61 -0.81 -4.24
C VAL A 9 -21.00 -2.26 -4.52
N THR A 10 -20.15 -2.98 -5.24
CA THR A 10 -20.37 -4.40 -5.53
C THR A 10 -19.83 -5.23 -4.38
N ARG A 11 -20.42 -6.41 -4.16
CA ARG A 11 -19.92 -7.36 -3.14
C ARG A 11 -18.43 -7.70 -3.33
N GLN A 12 -17.98 -7.77 -4.58
CA GLN A 12 -16.57 -7.99 -4.91
C GLN A 12 -15.67 -6.82 -4.49
N ARG A 13 -16.12 -5.58 -4.68
CA ARG A 13 -15.37 -4.39 -4.23
C ARG A 13 -15.24 -4.38 -2.72
N GLN A 14 -16.33 -4.69 -2.02
CA GLN A 14 -16.35 -4.71 -0.57
C GLN A 14 -15.43 -5.79 0.00
N LEU A 15 -15.42 -6.99 -0.59
CA LEU A 15 -14.47 -8.06 -0.22
C LEU A 15 -13.01 -7.63 -0.35
N VAL A 16 -12.64 -7.00 -1.46
CA VAL A 16 -11.27 -6.52 -1.66
C VAL A 16 -10.93 -5.41 -0.66
N HIS A 17 -11.86 -4.48 -0.41
CA HIS A 17 -11.67 -3.39 0.55
C HIS A 17 -11.43 -3.90 1.96
N GLU A 18 -12.32 -4.78 2.46
CA GLU A 18 -12.21 -5.39 3.78
C GLU A 18 -10.92 -6.22 3.93
N CYS A 19 -10.41 -6.80 2.84
CA CYS A 19 -9.16 -7.54 2.85
C CYS A 19 -7.92 -6.65 2.98
N VAL A 20 -7.97 -5.36 2.61
CA VAL A 20 -6.76 -4.51 2.54
C VAL A 20 -6.75 -3.31 3.48
N ILE A 21 -7.92 -2.78 3.88
CA ILE A 21 -8.00 -1.43 4.49
C ILE A 21 -7.31 -1.30 5.86
N ASP A 22 -7.16 -2.39 6.61
CA ASP A 22 -6.54 -2.39 7.95
C ASP A 22 -5.17 -3.11 7.96
N ARG A 23 -4.61 -3.40 6.79
CA ARG A 23 -3.34 -4.12 6.66
C ARG A 23 -2.13 -3.21 6.82
N LYS A 24 -1.06 -3.77 7.37
CA LYS A 24 0.23 -3.08 7.59
C LYS A 24 1.41 -3.78 6.91
N ASP A 25 1.12 -4.83 6.14
CA ASP A 25 2.10 -5.74 5.52
C ASP A 25 2.19 -5.59 4.00
N HIS A 26 1.52 -4.55 3.46
CA HIS A 26 1.55 -4.13 2.05
C HIS A 26 1.41 -5.29 1.05
N PRO A 27 0.24 -5.95 0.97
CA PRO A 27 0.08 -7.12 0.13
C PRO A 27 0.23 -6.79 -1.36
N SER A 28 0.67 -7.79 -2.14
CA SER A 28 0.52 -7.78 -3.59
C SER A 28 -0.91 -8.15 -3.98
N ALA A 29 -1.28 -7.93 -5.24
CA ALA A 29 -2.57 -8.40 -5.76
C ALA A 29 -2.71 -9.93 -5.73
N ASN A 30 -1.59 -10.66 -5.81
CA ASN A 30 -1.59 -12.12 -5.69
C ASN A 30 -1.86 -12.56 -4.24
N ASP A 31 -1.32 -11.85 -3.25
CA ASP A 31 -1.56 -12.12 -1.83
C ASP A 31 -3.05 -11.92 -1.49
N VAL A 32 -3.63 -10.80 -1.92
CA VAL A 32 -5.07 -10.51 -1.77
C VAL A 32 -5.93 -11.57 -2.47
N PHE A 33 -5.54 -12.00 -3.67
CA PHE A 33 -6.26 -13.06 -4.39
C PHE A 33 -6.19 -14.40 -3.68
N ALA A 34 -5.03 -14.77 -3.13
CA ALA A 34 -4.85 -16.02 -2.40
C ALA A 34 -5.78 -16.07 -1.16
N GLU A 35 -5.90 -14.95 -0.44
CA GLU A 35 -6.81 -14.85 0.72
C GLU A 35 -8.28 -14.91 0.32
N LEU A 36 -8.64 -14.33 -0.83
CA LEU A 36 -10.02 -14.28 -1.31
C LEU A 36 -10.42 -15.44 -2.24
N GLN A 37 -9.56 -16.44 -2.44
CA GLN A 37 -9.78 -17.52 -3.42
C GLN A 37 -11.12 -18.26 -3.19
N SER A 38 -11.52 -18.47 -1.93
CA SER A 38 -12.76 -19.12 -1.55
C SER A 38 -14.03 -18.27 -1.78
N SER A 39 -13.86 -16.96 -2.03
CA SER A 39 -14.96 -16.02 -2.23
C SER A 39 -15.52 -16.01 -3.66
N GLY A 40 -14.88 -16.75 -4.59
CA GLY A 40 -15.29 -16.81 -6.00
C GLY A 40 -14.93 -15.56 -6.82
N ILE A 41 -14.08 -14.68 -6.29
CA ILE A 41 -13.55 -13.52 -7.00
C ILE A 41 -12.38 -13.96 -7.90
N GLY A 42 -12.34 -13.46 -9.14
CA GLY A 42 -11.23 -13.72 -10.05
C GLY A 42 -10.07 -12.74 -9.86
N LEU A 43 -8.84 -13.19 -10.13
CA LEU A 43 -7.61 -12.38 -10.01
C LEU A 43 -7.70 -11.04 -10.78
N ALA A 44 -8.19 -11.05 -12.01
CA ALA A 44 -8.38 -9.83 -12.81
C ALA A 44 -9.35 -8.82 -12.15
N THR A 45 -10.30 -9.32 -11.34
CA THR A 45 -11.18 -8.44 -10.55
C THR A 45 -10.47 -7.88 -9.34
N VAL A 46 -9.62 -8.66 -8.66
CA VAL A 46 -8.78 -8.16 -7.56
C VAL A 46 -7.89 -7.01 -8.05
N TYR A 47 -7.12 -7.21 -9.12
CA TYR A 47 -6.31 -6.15 -9.73
C TYR A 47 -7.12 -4.89 -10.06
N ARG A 48 -8.27 -5.06 -10.71
CA ARG A 48 -9.13 -3.93 -11.08
C ARG A 48 -9.66 -3.18 -9.85
N GLN A 49 -10.04 -3.86 -8.78
CA GLN A 49 -10.53 -3.18 -7.57
C GLN A 49 -9.40 -2.43 -6.86
N LEU A 50 -8.23 -3.04 -6.72
CA LEU A 50 -7.07 -2.41 -6.09
C LEU A 50 -6.62 -1.16 -6.88
N SER A 51 -6.50 -1.27 -8.21
CA SER A 51 -6.20 -0.11 -9.08
C SER A 51 -7.25 0.99 -8.96
N ASN A 52 -8.54 0.65 -8.92
CA ASN A 52 -9.60 1.66 -8.72
C ASN A 52 -9.47 2.35 -7.35
N MET A 53 -9.06 1.63 -6.30
CA MET A 53 -8.87 2.21 -4.97
C MET A 53 -7.65 3.12 -4.92
N VAL A 54 -6.60 2.83 -5.70
CA VAL A 54 -5.46 3.74 -5.89
C VAL A 54 -5.88 5.02 -6.61
N ASP A 55 -6.63 4.90 -7.71
CA ASP A 55 -7.14 6.07 -8.46
C ASP A 55 -8.06 6.96 -7.62
N GLU A 56 -8.74 6.37 -6.63
CA GLU A 56 -9.65 7.05 -5.70
C GLU A 56 -8.94 7.61 -4.45
N GLY A 57 -7.63 7.36 -4.30
CA GLY A 57 -6.85 7.79 -3.14
C GLY A 57 -7.18 7.04 -1.84
N ILE A 58 -7.83 5.88 -1.94
CA ILE A 58 -8.12 4.99 -0.79
C ILE A 58 -6.87 4.17 -0.45
N LEU A 59 -6.11 3.76 -1.46
CA LEU A 59 -4.85 3.07 -1.32
C LEU A 59 -3.75 3.88 -2.00
N ARG A 60 -2.51 3.68 -1.57
CA ARG A 60 -1.32 3.96 -2.37
C ARG A 60 -0.78 2.65 -2.93
N SER A 61 0.04 2.75 -3.97
CA SER A 61 0.77 1.60 -4.48
C SER A 61 2.20 1.98 -4.83
N PHE A 62 3.11 1.04 -4.62
CA PHE A 62 4.51 1.19 -4.96
C PHE A 62 5.07 -0.12 -5.51
N GLU A 63 6.12 -0.03 -6.31
CA GLU A 63 6.83 -1.21 -6.79
C GLU A 63 7.83 -1.70 -5.73
N HIS A 64 7.80 -3.00 -5.44
CA HIS A 64 8.81 -3.65 -4.61
C HIS A 64 9.12 -5.05 -5.15
N SER A 65 10.40 -5.33 -5.40
CA SER A 65 10.89 -6.62 -5.92
C SER A 65 10.12 -7.11 -7.16
N GLY A 66 9.84 -6.20 -8.10
CA GLY A 66 9.12 -6.49 -9.34
C GLY A 66 7.62 -6.74 -9.17
N GLN A 67 7.04 -6.41 -8.02
CA GLN A 67 5.60 -6.53 -7.76
C GLN A 67 5.01 -5.22 -7.26
N ILE A 68 3.77 -4.94 -7.64
CA ILE A 68 3.01 -3.81 -7.08
C ILE A 68 2.49 -4.22 -5.71
N ARG A 69 2.83 -3.43 -4.69
CA ARG A 69 2.33 -3.52 -3.32
C ARG A 69 1.27 -2.44 -3.09
N TYR A 70 0.30 -2.74 -2.24
CA TYR A 70 -0.80 -1.82 -1.91
C TYR A 70 -0.77 -1.44 -0.45
N ASP A 71 -0.96 -0.16 -0.19
CA ASP A 71 -0.82 0.48 1.11
C ASP A 71 -2.13 1.20 1.47
N PRO A 72 -2.83 0.80 2.55
CA PRO A 72 -4.03 1.49 2.99
C PRO A 72 -3.75 2.78 3.77
N LEU A 73 -2.51 3.02 4.19
CA LEU A 73 -2.18 4.17 5.00
C LEU A 73 -1.76 5.36 4.11
N VAL A 74 -2.70 6.27 3.90
CA VAL A 74 -2.46 7.56 3.24
C VAL A 74 -1.77 8.60 4.14
N THR A 75 -1.54 8.30 5.41
CA THR A 75 -0.73 9.14 6.31
C THR A 75 0.75 8.79 6.18
N PRO A 76 1.67 9.77 6.33
CA PRO A 76 3.10 9.49 6.37
C PRO A 76 3.40 8.38 7.38
N HIS A 77 4.20 7.41 6.95
CA HIS A 77 4.77 6.36 7.78
C HIS A 77 6.14 5.98 7.22
N ALA A 78 6.89 5.21 7.99
CA ALA A 78 8.14 4.62 7.54
C ALA A 78 7.98 3.10 7.43
N HIS A 79 8.83 2.48 6.63
CA HIS A 79 8.80 1.04 6.38
C HIS A 79 10.02 0.35 6.97
N PHE A 80 9.86 -0.91 7.35
CA PHE A 80 10.97 -1.86 7.45
C PHE A 80 10.84 -2.93 6.37
N VAL A 81 11.93 -3.26 5.70
CA VAL A 81 12.02 -4.32 4.70
C VAL A 81 13.00 -5.39 5.15
N CYS A 82 12.54 -6.65 5.20
CA CYS A 82 13.43 -7.78 5.42
C CYS A 82 14.21 -8.14 4.15
N THR A 83 15.53 -8.12 4.20
CA THR A 83 16.41 -8.44 3.06
C THR A 83 16.55 -9.94 2.76
N VAL A 84 15.78 -10.80 3.45
CA VAL A 84 15.83 -12.26 3.28
C VAL A 84 14.51 -12.80 2.72
N CYS A 85 13.37 -12.36 3.29
CA CYS A 85 12.05 -12.82 2.86
C CYS A 85 11.20 -11.74 2.15
N ASP A 86 11.75 -10.55 1.96
CA ASP A 86 11.09 -9.40 1.29
C ASP A 86 9.77 -8.96 1.93
N LYS A 87 9.52 -9.36 3.18
CA LYS A 87 8.37 -8.85 3.96
C LYS A 87 8.60 -7.39 4.34
N ILE A 88 7.54 -6.61 4.25
CA ILE A 88 7.48 -5.20 4.61
C ILE A 88 6.49 -5.03 5.75
N TRP A 89 6.77 -4.11 6.66
CA TRP A 89 5.76 -3.64 7.60
C TRP A 89 5.96 -2.18 8.01
N ASP A 90 4.87 -1.55 8.43
CA ASP A 90 4.86 -0.20 8.99
C ASP A 90 5.68 -0.11 10.28
N VAL A 91 6.44 0.97 10.39
CA VAL A 91 7.10 1.39 11.62
C VAL A 91 6.85 2.87 11.88
N ASP A 92 6.94 3.27 13.15
CA ASP A 92 6.73 4.65 13.55
C ASP A 92 7.76 5.57 12.87
N LEU A 93 7.27 6.68 12.32
CA LEU A 93 8.12 7.75 11.84
C LEU A 93 8.91 8.34 13.01
N PRO A 94 10.22 8.60 12.84
CA PRO A 94 10.97 9.35 13.83
C PRO A 94 10.33 10.73 14.03
N GLU A 95 10.20 11.15 15.28
CA GLU A 95 9.73 12.50 15.58
C GLU A 95 10.59 13.54 14.86
N ASN A 96 9.96 14.62 14.38
CA ASN A 96 10.62 15.77 13.75
C ASN A 96 11.38 15.48 12.44
N ILE A 97 11.23 14.30 11.82
CA ILE A 97 11.99 13.99 10.59
C ILE A 97 11.72 14.98 9.45
N LEU A 98 10.49 15.50 9.34
CA LEU A 98 10.17 16.53 8.35
C LEU A 98 10.88 17.86 8.60
N LEU A 99 11.25 18.16 9.86
CA LEU A 99 12.04 19.34 10.21
C LEU A 99 13.52 19.20 9.83
N THR A 100 13.95 17.99 9.47
CA THR A 100 15.32 17.71 8.99
C THR A 100 15.44 17.78 7.47
N ALA A 101 14.34 18.08 6.77
CA ALA A 101 14.37 18.26 5.32
C ALA A 101 15.42 19.33 4.96
N PRO A 102 16.37 19.04 4.05
CA PRO A 102 17.36 20.02 3.64
C PRO A 102 16.66 21.23 3.02
N ASP A 103 17.20 22.42 3.27
CA ASP A 103 16.73 23.65 2.61
C ASP A 103 17.07 23.56 1.11
N VAL A 104 16.13 23.07 0.33
CA VAL A 104 16.25 22.89 -1.11
C VAL A 104 15.49 24.01 -1.80
N SER A 105 16.21 25.08 -2.15
CA SER A 105 15.65 26.19 -2.92
C SER A 105 15.28 25.74 -4.34
N ASN A 106 14.13 26.19 -4.85
CA ASN A 106 13.65 25.97 -6.22
C ASN A 106 13.34 24.51 -6.60
N VAL A 107 12.85 23.70 -5.67
CA VAL A 107 12.28 22.37 -5.98
C VAL A 107 10.91 22.20 -5.35
N ASP A 108 10.03 21.51 -6.06
CA ASP A 108 8.75 21.04 -5.55
C ASP A 108 8.95 19.67 -4.91
N ILE A 109 8.76 19.57 -3.59
CA ILE A 109 8.88 18.30 -2.86
C ILE A 109 7.54 17.56 -2.96
N GLU A 110 7.54 16.41 -3.62
CA GLU A 110 6.35 15.56 -3.74
C GLU A 110 6.13 14.65 -2.52
N GLY A 111 7.19 14.33 -1.75
CA GLY A 111 7.09 13.50 -0.55
C GLY A 111 8.43 13.11 0.06
N LEU A 112 8.36 12.43 1.21
CA LEU A 112 9.49 11.81 1.90
C LEU A 112 9.18 10.32 2.06
N GLU A 113 10.09 9.46 1.61
CA GLU A 113 10.01 8.00 1.82
C GLU A 113 11.16 7.56 2.75
N LEU A 114 10.83 6.85 3.83
CA LEU A 114 11.79 6.31 4.78
C LEU A 114 11.65 4.80 4.88
N THR A 115 12.75 4.09 4.66
CA THR A 115 12.78 2.64 4.68
C THR A 115 14.04 2.13 5.38
N TRP A 116 13.88 1.38 6.47
CA TRP A 116 14.94 0.57 7.07
C TRP A 116 15.04 -0.78 6.38
N LYS A 117 16.27 -1.27 6.20
CA LYS A 117 16.55 -2.59 5.63
C LYS A 117 17.30 -3.44 6.65
N GLY A 118 16.86 -4.68 6.85
CA GLY A 118 17.51 -5.59 7.79
C GLY A 118 16.96 -7.02 7.74
N ILE A 119 17.23 -7.81 8.78
CA ILE A 119 16.76 -9.20 8.89
C ILE A 119 15.68 -9.29 9.97
N CYS A 120 14.50 -9.82 9.60
CA CYS A 120 13.37 -10.00 10.51
C CYS A 120 13.63 -11.14 11.50
N GLU A 121 12.88 -11.19 12.60
CA GLU A 121 13.04 -12.24 13.61
C GLU A 121 12.85 -13.65 13.04
N SER A 122 11.90 -13.85 12.11
CA SER A 122 11.69 -15.16 11.48
C SER A 122 12.80 -15.59 10.51
N CYS A 123 13.73 -14.69 10.14
CA CYS A 123 14.84 -14.95 9.22
C CYS A 123 16.21 -14.93 9.90
N LYS A 124 16.28 -14.63 11.20
CA LYS A 124 17.48 -14.82 12.01
C LYS A 124 17.61 -16.30 12.39
#